data_AF-A0A0H2R086-F1
#
_entry.id   AF-A0A0H2R086-F1
#
_cell.length_a   1.000
_cell.length_b   1.000
_cell.length_c   1.000
_cell.angle_alpha   90.00
_cell.angle_beta   90.00
_cell.angle_gamma   90.00
#
_symmetry.space_group_name_H-M   'P 1'
#
loop_
_entity.id
_entity.type
_entity.pdbx_description
1 polymer ?
#
loop_
_entity_poly.entity_id
_entity_poly.type
_entity_poly.pdbx_seq_one_letter_code
_entity_poly.pdbx_strand_id
1 'polypeptide(L)'
;PLTKLTNEEIVAELGWTRKAIQDILGVTPTTMRPPYGDIDDRVRAIALAMGLQPIIWTRGPENNQFDTNDWQVPGGLVTGPESYQDFLYILGNATLIDTGFIVLEHDLYPQTVDLAVGYTLNAALSFTPQLTLEPIGTCQGWPEANMYLETTTNATFPYPDSPAASQASTTASARADQATNGAASSGNGSSSSGAAMAVRTVSSVWAVGALALVSGMLFVVL
;
A
#
# COMPACT_ATOMS: atom_id res chain seq x y z
N PRO A 1 4.90 -6.58 -9.53
CA PRO A 1 4.73 -5.23 -10.14
C PRO A 1 3.36 -5.14 -10.81
N LEU A 2 2.63 -4.04 -10.60
CA LEU A 2 1.26 -3.89 -11.07
C LEU A 2 1.18 -3.86 -12.60
N THR A 3 2.20 -3.35 -13.29
CA THR A 3 2.25 -3.29 -14.75
C THR A 3 2.29 -4.66 -15.42
N LYS A 4 2.66 -5.71 -14.67
CA LYS A 4 2.68 -7.11 -15.13
C LYS A 4 1.37 -7.85 -14.91
N LEU A 5 0.42 -7.26 -14.19
CA LEU A 5 -0.87 -7.85 -13.89
C LEU A 5 -1.92 -7.47 -14.94
N THR A 6 -2.90 -8.34 -15.12
CA THR A 6 -4.14 -8.04 -15.87
C THR A 6 -4.96 -6.95 -15.17
N ASN A 7 -5.96 -6.40 -15.85
CA ASN A 7 -6.80 -5.35 -15.26
C ASN A 7 -7.58 -5.88 -14.05
N GLU A 8 -8.09 -7.11 -14.16
CA GLU A 8 -8.87 -7.78 -13.12
C GLU A 8 -8.02 -8.06 -11.88
N GLU A 9 -6.77 -8.45 -12.06
CA GLU A 9 -5.81 -8.65 -10.96
C GLU A 9 -5.48 -7.34 -10.26
N ILE A 10 -5.26 -6.24 -10.99
CA ILE A 10 -5.04 -4.92 -10.38
C ILE A 10 -6.27 -4.50 -9.55
N VAL A 11 -7.48 -4.66 -10.10
CA VAL A 11 -8.71 -4.36 -9.37
C VAL A 11 -8.84 -5.23 -8.11
N ALA A 12 -8.47 -6.51 -8.19
CA ALA A 12 -8.50 -7.40 -7.04
C ALA A 12 -7.50 -6.98 -5.96
N GLU A 13 -6.24 -6.72 -6.31
CA GLU A 13 -5.20 -6.26 -5.37
C GLU A 13 -5.63 -4.98 -4.63
N LEU A 14 -6.02 -3.95 -5.39
CA LEU A 14 -6.42 -2.67 -4.80
C LEU A 14 -7.73 -2.77 -4.01
N GLY A 15 -8.69 -3.56 -4.50
CA GLY A 15 -9.99 -3.73 -3.88
C GLY A 15 -9.93 -4.49 -2.56
N TRP A 16 -9.17 -5.60 -2.51
CA TRP A 16 -9.04 -6.40 -1.30
C TRP A 16 -8.29 -5.68 -0.19
N THR A 17 -7.19 -4.97 -0.50
CA THR A 17 -6.49 -4.15 0.49
C THR A 17 -7.40 -3.07 1.06
N ARG A 18 -8.10 -2.33 0.20
CA ARG A 18 -9.04 -1.28 0.63
C ARG A 18 -10.18 -1.82 1.48
N LYS A 19 -10.72 -3.00 1.12
CA LYS A 19 -11.78 -3.66 1.87
C LYS A 19 -11.29 -4.07 3.28
N ALA A 20 -10.10 -4.65 3.38
CA ALA A 20 -9.53 -5.03 4.67
C ALA A 20 -9.36 -3.82 5.62
N ILE A 21 -8.91 -2.67 5.09
CA ILE A 21 -8.80 -1.43 5.87
C ILE A 21 -10.18 -0.96 6.35
N GLN A 22 -11.19 -1.00 5.47
CA GLN A 22 -12.56 -0.60 5.81
C GLN A 22 -13.19 -1.52 6.86
N ASP A 23 -12.97 -2.83 6.79
CA ASP A 23 -13.53 -3.78 7.76
C ASP A 23 -12.97 -3.57 9.17
N ILE A 24 -11.71 -3.11 9.27
CA ILE A 24 -11.01 -2.92 10.55
C ILE A 24 -11.26 -1.51 11.12
N LEU A 25 -11.17 -0.47 10.28
CA LEU A 25 -11.20 0.92 10.72
C LEU A 25 -12.56 1.60 10.51
N GLY A 26 -13.46 1.01 9.72
CA GLY A 26 -14.75 1.60 9.36
C GLY A 26 -14.66 2.72 8.33
N VAL A 27 -13.46 2.97 7.77
CA VAL A 27 -13.21 4.01 6.77
C VAL A 27 -12.45 3.45 5.58
N THR A 28 -12.71 4.03 4.41
CA THR A 28 -12.21 3.57 3.13
C THR A 28 -11.20 4.58 2.58
N PRO A 29 -9.89 4.24 2.50
CA PRO A 29 -8.89 5.16 1.96
C PRO A 29 -9.16 5.54 0.50
N THR A 30 -8.86 6.79 0.17
CA THR A 30 -8.94 7.34 -1.20
C THR A 30 -7.57 7.46 -1.87
N THR A 31 -6.51 6.98 -1.23
CA THR A 31 -5.14 7.02 -1.75
C THR A 31 -4.54 5.62 -1.83
N MET A 32 -3.54 5.46 -2.68
CA MET A 32 -2.73 4.25 -2.74
C MET A 32 -1.29 4.60 -3.14
N ARG A 33 -0.33 3.71 -2.86
CA ARG A 33 1.03 3.79 -3.39
C ARG A 33 1.32 2.54 -4.22
N PRO A 34 1.72 2.65 -5.49
CA PRO A 34 2.03 1.48 -6.30
C PRO A 34 3.33 0.82 -5.80
N PRO A 35 3.34 -0.50 -5.57
CA PRO A 35 4.56 -1.23 -5.23
C PRO A 35 5.68 -0.97 -6.26
N TYR A 36 6.90 -0.76 -5.78
CA TYR A 36 8.08 -0.41 -6.60
C TYR A 36 7.98 0.92 -7.37
N GLY A 37 6.96 1.75 -7.12
CA GLY A 37 6.66 2.90 -7.97
C GLY A 37 6.19 2.50 -9.37
N ASP A 38 5.83 1.23 -9.57
CA ASP A 38 5.50 0.64 -10.86
C ASP A 38 4.06 0.98 -11.26
N ILE A 39 3.91 2.04 -12.05
CA ILE A 39 2.63 2.54 -12.53
C ILE A 39 2.74 3.02 -13.98
N ASP A 40 1.92 2.45 -14.86
CA ASP A 40 1.69 2.93 -16.23
C ASP A 40 0.33 3.65 -16.31
N ASP A 41 -0.04 4.14 -17.50
CA ASP A 41 -1.31 4.83 -17.71
C ASP A 41 -2.52 3.94 -17.41
N ARG A 42 -2.40 2.63 -17.61
CA ARG A 42 -3.45 1.64 -17.37
C ARG A 42 -3.66 1.42 -15.87
N VAL A 43 -2.60 1.19 -15.11
CA VAL A 43 -2.64 1.07 -13.65
C VAL A 43 -3.19 2.36 -13.04
N ARG A 44 -2.74 3.54 -13.52
CA ARG A 44 -3.24 4.84 -13.06
C ARG A 44 -4.72 5.00 -13.35
N ALA A 45 -5.18 4.68 -14.56
CA ALA A 45 -6.58 4.78 -14.92
C ALA A 45 -7.47 3.86 -14.07
N ILE A 46 -7.01 2.62 -13.78
CA ILE A 46 -7.72 1.69 -12.91
C ILE A 46 -7.79 2.23 -11.48
N ALA A 47 -6.68 2.69 -10.90
CA ALA A 47 -6.66 3.26 -9.56
C ALA A 47 -7.63 4.44 -9.44
N LEU A 48 -7.59 5.39 -10.40
CA LEU A 48 -8.51 6.53 -10.43
C LEU A 48 -9.97 6.10 -10.61
N ALA A 49 -10.26 5.11 -11.47
CA ALA A 49 -11.63 4.60 -11.64
C ALA A 49 -12.16 3.90 -10.37
N MET A 50 -11.27 3.39 -9.53
CA MET A 50 -11.60 2.84 -8.22
C MET A 50 -11.70 3.91 -7.12
N GLY A 51 -11.40 5.18 -7.42
CA GLY A 51 -11.38 6.25 -6.44
C GLY A 51 -10.14 6.26 -5.55
N LEU A 52 -9.01 5.77 -6.07
CA LEU A 52 -7.72 5.77 -5.40
C LEU A 52 -6.76 6.71 -6.14
N GLN A 53 -6.30 7.76 -5.47
CA GLN A 53 -5.26 8.66 -5.96
C GLN A 53 -3.88 8.03 -5.69
N PRO A 54 -3.09 7.71 -6.74
CA PRO A 54 -1.73 7.20 -6.55
C PRO A 54 -0.79 8.27 -5.98
N ILE A 55 0.01 7.90 -4.97
CA ILE A 55 1.03 8.73 -4.34
C ILE A 55 2.41 8.12 -4.62
N ILE A 56 3.24 8.88 -5.32
CA ILE A 56 4.65 8.57 -5.63
C ILE A 56 5.55 9.53 -4.84
N TRP A 57 6.74 9.08 -4.46
CA TRP A 57 7.75 9.94 -3.84
C TRP A 57 8.35 10.93 -4.84
N THR A 58 8.94 12.01 -4.34
CA THR A 58 9.46 13.08 -5.18
C THR A 58 10.65 12.59 -6.04
N ARG A 59 10.73 13.12 -7.26
CA ARG A 59 11.98 13.15 -8.03
C ARG A 59 12.56 14.54 -7.91
N GLY A 60 13.81 14.63 -7.49
CA GLY A 60 14.53 15.88 -7.34
C GLY A 60 14.89 16.53 -8.67
N PRO A 61 15.52 17.72 -8.62
CA PRO A 61 15.81 18.55 -9.79
C PRO A 61 16.68 17.84 -10.84
N GLU A 62 17.56 16.93 -10.40
CA GLU A 62 18.46 16.16 -11.27
C GLU A 62 17.90 14.77 -11.60
N ASN A 63 16.58 14.59 -11.48
CA ASN A 63 15.89 13.31 -11.67
C ASN A 63 16.35 12.22 -10.67
N ASN A 64 16.98 12.63 -9.56
CA ASN A 64 17.33 11.77 -8.44
C ASN A 64 16.08 11.41 -7.63
N GLN A 65 16.02 10.20 -7.09
CA GLN A 65 14.85 9.75 -6.33
C GLN A 65 14.96 10.20 -4.89
N PHE A 66 13.86 10.68 -4.32
CA PHE A 66 13.76 10.93 -2.89
C PHE A 66 13.38 9.63 -2.16
N ASP A 67 14.26 8.64 -2.30
CA ASP A 67 14.20 7.30 -1.71
C ASP A 67 15.40 7.14 -0.78
N THR A 68 15.16 6.82 0.49
CA THR A 68 16.22 6.63 1.49
C THR A 68 17.02 5.35 1.30
N ASN A 69 16.57 4.46 0.42
CA ASN A 69 17.12 3.12 0.20
C ASN A 69 17.24 2.30 1.49
N ASP A 70 16.48 2.65 2.53
CA ASP A 70 16.53 2.03 3.85
C ASP A 70 16.31 0.52 3.82
N TRP A 71 15.47 0.03 2.90
CA TRP A 71 15.21 -1.39 2.66
C TRP A 71 16.47 -2.20 2.28
N GLN A 72 17.53 -1.55 1.79
CA GLN A 72 18.81 -2.19 1.48
C GLN A 72 19.61 -2.55 2.73
N VAL A 73 19.33 -1.90 3.87
CA VAL A 73 20.01 -2.15 5.16
C VAL A 73 19.69 -3.54 5.73
N PRO A 74 18.42 -3.93 5.94
CA PRO A 74 18.11 -5.30 6.36
C PRO A 74 18.49 -6.34 5.28
N GLY A 75 18.62 -5.92 4.02
CA GLY A 75 19.16 -6.76 2.93
C GLY A 75 20.68 -6.96 2.96
N GLY A 76 21.42 -6.23 3.81
CA GLY A 76 22.87 -6.28 3.90
C GLY A 76 23.60 -5.71 2.67
N LEU A 77 22.90 -4.93 1.83
CA LEU A 77 23.44 -4.32 0.61
C LEU A 77 24.08 -2.95 0.89
N VAL A 78 23.55 -2.23 1.86
CA VAL A 78 24.11 -0.97 2.38
C VAL A 78 24.07 -0.98 3.91
N THR A 79 24.87 -0.12 4.52
CA THR A 79 24.88 0.11 5.97
C THR A 79 23.88 1.20 6.36
N GLY A 80 23.48 1.24 7.63
CA GLY A 80 22.62 2.31 8.16
C GLY A 80 23.16 3.72 7.90
N PRO A 81 24.46 4.00 8.13
CA PRO A 81 25.06 5.29 7.78
C PRO A 81 24.99 5.65 6.29
N GLU A 82 25.09 4.68 5.37
CA GLU A 82 24.94 4.93 3.92
C GLU A 82 23.50 5.32 3.58
N SER A 83 22.50 4.60 4.11
CA SER A 83 21.08 4.99 3.93
C SER A 83 20.76 6.35 4.56
N TYR A 84 21.31 6.65 5.74
CA TYR A 84 21.17 7.98 6.34
C TYR A 84 21.84 9.06 5.48
N GLN A 85 22.97 8.75 4.85
CA GLN A 85 23.64 9.68 3.93
C GLN A 85 22.79 9.93 2.67
N ASP A 86 22.05 8.94 2.17
CA ASP A 86 21.05 9.11 1.11
C ASP A 86 19.96 10.12 1.54
N PHE A 87 19.46 10.02 2.78
CA PHE A 87 18.52 11.01 3.31
C PHE A 87 19.11 12.42 3.39
N LEU A 88 20.38 12.57 3.78
CA LEU A 88 21.04 13.88 3.79
C LEU A 88 21.19 14.47 2.38
N TYR A 89 21.40 13.64 1.36
CA TYR A 89 21.38 14.10 -0.04
C TYR A 89 19.98 14.54 -0.48
N ILE A 90 18.93 13.86 -0.01
CA ILE A 90 17.55 14.28 -0.23
C ILE A 90 17.33 15.69 0.35
N LEU A 91 17.70 15.92 1.61
CA LEU A 91 17.58 17.24 2.24
C LEU A 91 18.35 18.32 1.48
N GLY A 92 19.58 18.02 1.02
CA GLY A 92 20.35 18.94 0.18
C GLY A 92 19.62 19.32 -1.12
N ASN A 93 19.06 18.33 -1.83
CA ASN A 93 18.32 18.56 -3.07
C ASN A 93 16.96 19.24 -2.83
N ALA A 94 16.33 18.99 -1.70
CA ALA A 94 15.06 19.62 -1.34
C ALA A 94 15.17 21.15 -1.25
N THR A 95 16.35 21.71 -0.96
CA THR A 95 16.59 23.16 -0.96
C THR A 95 16.34 23.84 -2.32
N LEU A 96 16.28 23.04 -3.40
CA LEU A 96 16.03 23.50 -4.76
C LEU A 96 14.55 23.38 -5.17
N ILE A 97 13.68 22.93 -4.26
CA ILE A 97 12.25 22.70 -4.49
C ILE A 97 11.46 23.65 -3.59
N ASP A 98 10.53 24.42 -4.17
CA ASP A 98 9.70 25.42 -3.47
C ASP A 98 8.23 24.96 -3.26
N THR A 99 7.91 23.73 -3.65
CA THR A 99 6.55 23.14 -3.57
C THR A 99 6.39 22.09 -2.46
N GLY A 100 7.45 21.81 -1.69
CA GLY A 100 7.51 20.68 -0.75
C GLY A 100 7.86 19.34 -1.45
N PHE A 101 8.04 18.27 -0.69
CA PHE A 101 8.47 16.99 -1.24
C PHE A 101 8.00 15.76 -0.43
N ILE A 102 8.00 14.60 -1.08
CA ILE A 102 7.61 13.31 -0.50
C ILE A 102 8.84 12.41 -0.48
N VAL A 103 9.17 11.86 0.68
CA VAL A 103 10.28 10.90 0.85
C VAL A 103 9.72 9.47 0.95
N LEU A 104 10.42 8.51 0.34
CA LEU A 104 10.13 7.08 0.50
C LEU A 104 11.01 6.48 1.62
N GLU A 105 10.33 5.83 2.56
CA GLU A 105 10.89 5.00 3.64
C GLU A 105 10.01 3.75 3.81
N HIS A 106 10.48 2.80 4.59
CA HIS A 106 9.80 1.55 4.91
C HIS A 106 9.83 1.28 6.42
N ASP A 107 8.71 0.90 7.00
CA ASP A 107 8.55 0.56 8.42
C ASP A 107 8.38 -0.95 8.66
N LEU A 108 8.70 -1.77 7.65
CA LEU A 108 8.56 -3.23 7.72
C LEU A 108 9.62 -3.90 8.61
N TYR A 109 10.82 -3.33 8.71
CA TYR A 109 11.95 -3.92 9.42
C TYR A 109 12.36 -3.04 10.62
N PRO A 110 12.68 -3.62 11.79
CA PRO A 110 13.12 -2.83 12.94
C PRO A 110 14.30 -1.90 12.62
N GLN A 111 15.25 -2.36 11.79
CA GLN A 111 16.40 -1.56 11.39
C GLN A 111 16.02 -0.28 10.64
N THR A 112 14.98 -0.33 9.80
CA THR A 112 14.54 0.85 9.04
C THR A 112 13.77 1.82 9.93
N VAL A 113 12.97 1.31 10.88
CA VAL A 113 12.31 2.13 11.92
C VAL A 113 13.35 2.81 12.83
N ASP A 114 14.38 2.08 13.26
CA ASP A 114 15.47 2.63 14.09
C ASP A 114 16.23 3.74 13.36
N LEU A 115 16.45 3.60 12.05
CA LEU A 115 17.04 4.65 11.22
C LEU A 115 16.12 5.88 11.13
N ALA A 116 14.83 5.65 10.84
CA ALA A 116 13.85 6.72 10.70
C ALA A 116 13.71 7.56 11.99
N VAL A 117 13.46 6.91 13.11
CA VAL A 117 13.23 7.58 14.40
C VAL A 117 14.54 8.08 15.03
N GLY A 118 15.62 7.31 14.90
CA GLY A 118 16.90 7.62 15.53
C GLY A 118 17.72 8.71 14.82
N TYR A 119 17.54 8.86 13.50
CA TYR A 119 18.40 9.72 12.68
C TYR A 119 17.60 10.62 11.72
N THR A 120 16.82 10.04 10.82
CA THR A 120 16.12 10.79 9.75
C THR A 120 15.20 11.87 10.31
N LEU A 121 14.33 11.51 11.26
CA LEU A 121 13.35 12.43 11.84
C LEU A 121 14.03 13.64 12.49
N ASN A 122 15.11 13.43 13.23
CA ASN A 122 15.85 14.52 13.87
C ASN A 122 16.56 15.39 12.81
N ALA A 123 17.13 14.80 11.77
CA ALA A 123 17.73 15.55 10.66
C ALA A 123 16.70 16.42 9.93
N ALA A 124 15.48 15.92 9.72
CA ALA A 124 14.39 16.69 9.12
C ALA A 124 13.95 17.86 10.03
N LEU A 125 13.72 17.58 11.33
CA LEU A 125 13.24 18.58 12.30
C LEU A 125 14.28 19.68 12.60
N SER A 126 15.57 19.36 12.46
CA SER A 126 16.67 20.32 12.65
C SER A 126 17.17 20.94 11.35
N PHE A 127 16.56 20.61 10.20
CA PHE A 127 16.97 21.12 8.91
C PHE A 127 16.79 22.65 8.82
N THR A 128 17.62 23.29 8.00
CA THR A 128 17.51 24.71 7.68
C THR A 128 17.57 24.87 6.16
N PRO A 129 16.53 25.41 5.50
CA PRO A 129 15.31 26.00 6.07
C PRO A 129 14.45 24.99 6.84
N GLN A 130 13.69 25.49 7.82
CA GLN A 130 12.89 24.63 8.69
C GLN A 130 11.79 23.94 7.89
N LEU A 131 11.72 22.62 8.06
CA LEU A 131 10.72 21.78 7.42
C LEU A 131 9.49 21.61 8.31
N THR A 132 8.32 21.44 7.70
CA THR A 132 7.07 21.07 8.38
C THR A 132 6.67 19.67 7.96
N LEU A 133 6.68 18.72 8.90
CA LEU A 133 6.30 17.33 8.62
C LEU A 133 4.79 17.17 8.76
N GLU A 134 4.10 16.78 7.69
CA GLU A 134 2.65 16.62 7.69
C GLU A 134 2.21 15.34 6.95
N PRO A 135 0.96 14.89 7.15
CA PRO A 135 0.37 13.86 6.31
C PRO A 135 0.28 14.32 4.85
N ILE A 136 0.40 13.38 3.92
CA ILE A 136 0.37 13.65 2.46
C ILE A 136 -0.82 14.51 2.03
N GLY A 137 -2.01 14.31 2.61
CA GLY A 137 -3.20 15.09 2.27
C GLY A 137 -3.01 16.58 2.55
N THR A 138 -2.45 16.91 3.71
CA THR A 138 -2.16 18.29 4.11
C THR A 138 -1.10 18.92 3.20
N CYS A 139 -0.01 18.20 2.91
CA CYS A 139 1.02 18.68 1.99
C CYS A 139 0.49 18.94 0.57
N GLN A 140 -0.52 18.17 0.14
CA GLN A 140 -1.18 18.36 -1.15
C GLN A 140 -2.29 19.43 -1.12
N GLY A 141 -2.54 20.06 0.03
CA GLY A 141 -3.61 21.03 0.22
C GLY A 141 -5.01 20.42 0.15
N TRP A 142 -5.14 19.11 0.40
CA TRP A 142 -6.43 18.44 0.41
C TRP A 142 -7.11 18.60 1.77
N PRO A 143 -8.42 18.88 1.81
CA PRO A 143 -9.21 18.71 3.03
C PRO A 143 -9.01 17.29 3.61
N GLU A 144 -8.81 17.18 4.92
CA GLU A 144 -8.62 15.89 5.61
C GLU A 144 -9.77 14.91 5.31
N ALA A 145 -10.99 15.44 5.20
CA ALA A 145 -12.18 14.72 4.78
C ALA A 145 -12.00 13.96 3.45
N ASN A 146 -11.15 14.44 2.53
CA ASN A 146 -10.93 13.77 1.24
C ASN A 146 -10.09 12.50 1.35
N MET A 147 -9.45 12.23 2.49
CA MET A 147 -8.60 11.05 2.67
C MET A 147 -9.40 9.75 2.80
N TYR A 148 -10.71 9.85 3.08
CA TYR A 148 -11.61 8.71 3.22
C TYR A 148 -12.93 8.92 2.47
N LEU A 149 -13.48 7.85 1.90
CA LEU A 149 -14.72 7.90 1.12
C LEU A 149 -15.94 8.32 1.96
N GLU A 150 -15.99 7.93 3.22
CA GLU A 150 -17.13 8.20 4.10
C GLU A 150 -17.22 9.66 4.54
N THR A 151 -16.10 10.40 4.48
CA THR A 151 -16.02 11.79 4.93
C THR A 151 -15.84 12.78 3.78
N THR A 152 -15.39 12.34 2.61
CA THR A 152 -15.12 13.23 1.47
C THR A 152 -16.37 13.97 1.02
N THR A 153 -16.21 15.26 0.74
CA THR A 153 -17.24 16.09 0.11
C THR A 153 -16.94 16.36 -1.36
N ASN A 154 -15.84 15.81 -1.89
CA ASN A 154 -15.40 16.02 -3.26
C ASN A 154 -16.11 15.05 -4.21
N ALA A 155 -17.08 15.57 -4.97
CA ALA A 155 -17.86 14.81 -5.94
C ALA A 155 -17.18 14.68 -7.33
N THR A 156 -15.97 15.23 -7.49
CA THR A 156 -15.29 15.32 -8.80
C THR A 156 -13.93 14.64 -8.86
N PHE A 157 -13.40 14.17 -7.72
CA PHE A 157 -12.04 13.64 -7.63
C PHE A 157 -11.96 12.48 -6.62
N PRO A 158 -11.42 11.32 -7.03
CA PRO A 158 -11.53 10.70 -8.34
C PRO A 158 -12.80 9.84 -8.37
N TYR A 159 -13.97 10.48 -8.47
CA TYR A 159 -15.24 9.78 -8.62
C TYR A 159 -16.07 10.49 -9.68
N PRO A 160 -16.20 9.97 -10.91
CA PRO A 160 -17.50 9.95 -11.52
C PRO A 160 -18.32 8.90 -10.75
N ASP A 161 -19.55 9.21 -10.37
CA ASP A 161 -20.53 8.30 -9.76
C ASP A 161 -20.62 6.98 -10.53
N SER A 162 -19.74 6.03 -10.25
CA SER A 162 -19.72 4.73 -10.91
C SER A 162 -20.25 3.69 -9.92
N PRO A 163 -21.37 3.02 -10.25
CA PRO A 163 -21.89 1.89 -9.48
C PRO A 163 -20.86 0.79 -9.24
N ALA A 164 -19.72 0.78 -9.94
CA ALA A 164 -18.63 -0.17 -9.77
C ALA A 164 -17.88 -0.03 -8.43
N ALA A 165 -17.73 1.17 -7.87
CA ALA A 165 -17.01 1.34 -6.59
C ALA A 165 -17.84 0.85 -5.39
N SER A 166 -19.16 1.06 -5.43
CA SER A 166 -20.10 0.48 -4.48
C SER A 166 -20.29 -1.02 -4.74
N GLN A 167 -20.29 -1.45 -6.01
CA GLN A 167 -20.41 -2.86 -6.34
C GLN A 167 -19.16 -3.68 -6.00
N ALA A 168 -17.95 -3.14 -6.11
CA ALA A 168 -16.71 -3.83 -5.71
C ALA A 168 -16.75 -4.22 -4.22
N SER A 169 -17.30 -3.34 -3.37
CA SER A 169 -17.54 -3.64 -1.96
C SER A 169 -18.57 -4.76 -1.77
N THR A 170 -19.69 -4.73 -2.53
CA THR A 170 -20.72 -5.79 -2.45
C THR A 170 -20.32 -7.13 -3.08
N THR A 171 -19.49 -7.16 -4.12
CA THR A 171 -19.02 -8.41 -4.77
C THR A 171 -17.85 -9.03 -4.02
N ALA A 172 -17.00 -8.24 -3.36
CA ALA A 172 -15.99 -8.75 -2.43
C ALA A 172 -16.66 -9.39 -1.20
N SER A 173 -17.66 -8.74 -0.58
CA SER A 173 -18.45 -9.35 0.50
C SER A 173 -19.18 -10.62 0.05
N ALA A 174 -19.82 -10.62 -1.13
CA ALA A 174 -20.50 -11.82 -1.64
C ALA A 174 -19.54 -13.00 -1.94
N ARG A 175 -18.28 -12.72 -2.29
CA ARG A 175 -17.25 -13.75 -2.52
C ARG A 175 -16.58 -14.21 -1.22
N ALA A 176 -16.43 -13.34 -0.23
CA ALA A 176 -15.98 -13.71 1.12
C ALA A 176 -17.00 -14.61 1.83
N ASP A 177 -18.30 -14.31 1.70
CA ASP A 177 -19.40 -15.14 2.25
C ASP A 177 -19.55 -16.49 1.55
N GLN A 178 -19.15 -16.61 0.27
CA GLN A 178 -19.08 -17.90 -0.42
C GLN A 178 -17.88 -18.73 0.01
N ALA A 179 -16.74 -18.10 0.36
CA ALA A 179 -15.57 -18.80 0.87
C ALA A 179 -15.79 -19.36 2.29
N THR A 180 -16.63 -18.72 3.12
CA THR A 180 -17.00 -19.22 4.46
C THR A 180 -18.11 -20.28 4.42
N ASN A 181 -19.06 -20.19 3.48
CA ASN A 181 -20.16 -21.15 3.36
C ASN A 181 -19.85 -22.40 2.50
N GLY A 182 -18.76 -22.40 1.73
CA GLY A 182 -18.34 -23.54 0.90
C GLY A 182 -17.80 -24.76 1.68
N ALA A 183 -17.61 -24.65 3.00
CA ALA A 183 -17.07 -25.74 3.83
C ALA A 183 -18.15 -26.65 4.45
N ALA A 184 -19.45 -26.40 4.21
CA ALA A 184 -20.51 -27.15 4.87
C ALA A 184 -21.69 -27.49 3.93
N SER A 185 -21.47 -28.33 2.92
CA SER A 185 -22.51 -29.27 2.46
C SER A 185 -22.00 -30.26 1.40
N SER A 186 -21.78 -31.51 1.80
CA SER A 186 -22.08 -32.66 0.94
C SER A 186 -22.16 -33.93 1.79
N GLY A 187 -23.30 -34.10 2.48
CA GLY A 187 -23.69 -35.34 3.12
C GLY A 187 -24.84 -35.99 2.36
N ASN A 188 -24.55 -37.22 1.89
CA ASN A 188 -25.46 -38.35 1.65
C ASN A 188 -25.90 -38.69 0.20
N GLY A 189 -25.43 -39.86 -0.27
CA GLY A 189 -25.89 -40.57 -1.48
C GLY A 189 -25.08 -41.83 -1.78
N SER A 190 -25.44 -42.95 -1.15
CA SER A 190 -25.07 -44.36 -1.42
C SER A 190 -25.30 -44.77 -2.90
N SER A 191 -24.69 -45.76 -3.57
CA SER A 191 -23.87 -46.95 -3.24
C SER A 191 -23.36 -47.60 -4.55
N SER A 192 -22.14 -48.17 -4.60
CA SER A 192 -21.87 -49.55 -5.09
C SER A 192 -20.37 -49.87 -5.13
N SER A 193 -19.99 -50.89 -4.34
CA SER A 193 -19.09 -52.01 -4.64
C SER A 193 -17.71 -51.78 -5.30
N GLY A 194 -16.64 -52.11 -4.56
CA GLY A 194 -15.54 -52.92 -5.10
C GLY A 194 -14.11 -52.40 -4.90
N ALA A 195 -13.30 -53.25 -4.26
CA ALA A 195 -11.83 -53.32 -4.28
C ALA A 195 -11.04 -52.40 -3.33
N ALA A 196 -10.08 -53.05 -2.67
CA ALA A 196 -9.35 -52.63 -1.49
C ALA A 196 -8.00 -51.94 -1.79
N MET A 197 -7.44 -51.39 -0.70
CA MET A 197 -6.02 -51.09 -0.42
C MET A 197 -5.37 -49.87 -1.08
N ALA A 198 -5.16 -48.81 -0.29
CA ALA A 198 -3.82 -48.36 0.13
C ALA A 198 -3.93 -47.09 0.99
N VAL A 199 -3.66 -47.20 2.29
CA VAL A 199 -3.47 -46.05 3.17
C VAL A 199 -2.12 -45.42 2.84
N ARG A 200 -2.13 -44.24 2.24
CA ARG A 200 -0.98 -43.32 2.22
C ARG A 200 -1.30 -42.16 3.13
N THR A 201 -0.66 -42.12 4.29
CA THR A 201 -0.60 -40.95 5.15
C THR A 201 0.09 -39.83 4.38
N VAL A 202 -0.66 -38.78 4.04
CA VAL A 202 -0.11 -37.52 3.53
C VAL A 202 -0.17 -36.53 4.69
N SER A 203 0.99 -36.15 5.18
CA SER A 203 1.18 -35.17 6.24
C SER A 203 0.59 -33.82 5.82
N SER A 204 -0.30 -33.29 6.65
CA SER A 204 -0.86 -31.94 6.51
C SER A 204 0.22 -30.90 6.79
N VAL A 205 0.74 -30.28 5.73
CA VAL A 205 1.55 -29.07 5.85
C VAL A 205 0.58 -27.91 5.99
N TRP A 206 0.50 -27.34 7.18
CA TRP A 206 -0.16 -26.06 7.41
C TRP A 206 0.67 -24.98 6.71
N ALA A 207 0.19 -24.51 5.56
CA ALA A 207 0.67 -23.26 4.98
C ALA A 207 0.06 -22.12 5.78
N VAL A 208 0.80 -21.62 6.78
CA VAL A 208 0.49 -20.35 7.42
C VAL A 208 0.80 -19.26 6.40
N GLY A 209 -0.22 -18.79 5.70
CA GLY A 209 -0.13 -17.60 4.87
C GLY A 209 0.05 -16.39 5.77
N ALA A 210 1.28 -15.89 5.87
CA ALA A 210 1.56 -14.62 6.50
C ALA A 210 0.93 -13.51 5.65
N LEU A 211 -0.17 -12.94 6.14
CA LEU A 211 -0.76 -11.72 5.59
C LEU A 211 0.15 -10.56 6.01
N ALA A 212 1.12 -10.22 5.16
CA ALA A 212 1.94 -9.04 5.35
C ALA A 212 1.09 -7.80 5.04
N LEU A 213 0.51 -7.20 6.08
CA LEU A 213 0.01 -5.83 6.01
C LEU A 213 1.21 -4.90 5.86
N VAL A 214 1.46 -4.46 4.63
CA VAL A 214 2.35 -3.33 4.36
C VAL A 214 1.59 -2.07 4.77
N SER A 215 1.61 -1.78 6.07
CA SER A 215 1.17 -0.49 6.58
C SER A 215 2.35 0.45 6.50
N GLY A 216 2.60 1.05 5.33
CA GLY A 216 3.58 2.14 5.25
C GLY A 216 3.03 3.37 5.95
N MET A 217 3.54 3.71 7.13
CA MET A 217 3.36 5.06 7.68
C MET A 217 4.19 6.04 6.86
N LEU A 218 3.50 6.89 6.10
CA LEU A 218 4.10 7.91 5.26
C LEU A 218 4.16 9.25 6.01
N PHE A 219 5.37 9.72 6.31
CA PHE A 219 5.61 11.12 6.64
C PHE A 219 6.00 11.88 5.38
N VAL A 220 5.34 13.01 5.11
CA VAL A 220 5.68 13.93 4.02
C VAL A 220 6.29 15.17 4.64
N VAL A 221 7.33 15.71 4.00
CA VAL A 221 8.18 16.74 4.57
C VAL A 221 8.08 17.98 3.66
N LEU A 222 7.47 19.06 4.16
CA LEU A 222 7.46 20.38 3.51
C LEU A 222 8.75 21.13 3.84
#